data_AF-A0A2W1KAI6-F1
#
_entry.id   AF-A0A2W1KAI6-F1
#
_cell.length_a   1.000
_cell.length_b   1.000
_cell.length_c   1.000
_cell.angle_alpha   90.00
_cell.angle_beta   90.00
_cell.angle_gamma   90.00
#
_symmetry.space_group_name_H-M   'P 1'
#
loop_
_entity.id
_entity.type
_entity.pdbx_description
1 polymer ?
#
loop_
_entity_poly.entity_id
_entity_poly.type
_entity_poly.pdbx_seq_one_letter_code
_entity_poly.pdbx_strand_id
1 'polypeptide(L)'
;MAQDLRELLKHDRKNTVQGKKMLPNHQERFLARLEKELPPQKKESNHFYWMKIAAILIVVAVSAVFIKNQFFNSTSSEIPMMVNEHNTLSTTPVLLSDVSPEFKKVEDFYLANINTELAKLTITDENKELIDSFMMQLEELDQEYIRLNKELKETSVNEESINLLINNLQLRLDLLSKLKSKLYEIKNIDNSTLGTTI
;
A
#
# COMPACT_ATOMS: atom_id res chain seq x y z
N MET A 1 -13.39 55.67 29.41
CA MET A 1 -13.59 56.37 28.13
C MET A 1 -12.55 55.84 27.16
N ALA A 2 -12.95 55.12 26.12
CA ALA A 2 -12.01 54.59 25.12
C ALA A 2 -11.68 55.70 24.13
N GLN A 3 -10.40 56.05 23.99
CA GLN A 3 -9.96 56.98 22.95
C GLN A 3 -10.01 56.26 21.60
N ASP A 4 -10.68 56.86 20.62
CA ASP A 4 -10.78 56.33 19.26
C ASP A 4 -9.40 56.39 18.58
N LEU A 5 -8.89 55.22 18.17
CA LEU A 5 -7.61 55.07 17.46
C LEU A 5 -7.56 55.92 16.19
N ARG A 6 -8.71 56.08 15.52
CA ARG A 6 -8.82 56.92 14.32
C ARG A 6 -8.58 58.38 14.65
N GLU A 7 -8.96 58.82 15.84
CA GLU A 7 -8.77 60.18 16.32
C GLU A 7 -7.31 60.41 16.75
N LEU A 8 -6.71 59.45 17.45
CA LEU A 8 -5.27 59.46 17.79
C LEU A 8 -4.39 59.55 16.54
N LEU A 9 -4.66 58.73 15.51
CA LEU A 9 -3.92 58.72 14.24
C LEU A 9 -4.08 60.03 13.44
N LYS A 10 -5.23 60.71 13.55
CA LYS A 10 -5.44 62.02 12.92
C LYS A 10 -4.62 63.12 13.59
N HIS A 11 -4.50 63.08 14.92
CA HIS A 11 -3.65 64.01 15.67
C HIS A 11 -2.16 63.75 15.38
N ASP A 12 -1.75 62.49 15.37
CA ASP A 12 -0.38 62.10 15.03
C ASP A 12 -0.03 62.49 13.59
N ARG A 13 -0.88 62.26 12.59
CA ARG A 13 -0.58 62.72 11.22
C ARG A 13 -0.40 64.23 11.13
N LYS A 14 -1.22 65.02 11.82
CA LYS A 14 -1.06 66.49 11.83
C LYS A 14 0.25 66.92 12.49
N ASN A 15 0.71 66.20 13.52
CA ASN A 15 1.96 66.48 14.24
C ASN A 15 3.22 65.85 13.60
N THR A 16 3.08 64.79 12.81
CA THR A 16 4.20 64.01 12.24
C THR A 16 4.53 64.43 10.79
N VAL A 17 3.61 65.11 10.10
CA VAL A 17 3.88 65.69 8.76
C VAL A 17 4.88 66.86 8.84
N GLN A 18 5.10 67.44 10.02
CA GLN A 18 6.28 68.28 10.27
C GLN A 18 7.49 67.45 10.69
N GLY A 19 8.09 66.77 9.71
CA GLY A 19 9.55 66.72 9.58
C GLY A 19 10.39 66.04 10.67
N LYS A 20 9.91 65.03 11.40
CA LYS A 20 10.85 64.16 12.16
C LYS A 20 11.57 63.23 11.18
N LYS A 21 12.62 63.76 10.54
CA LYS A 21 13.52 63.00 9.66
C LYS A 21 14.06 61.81 10.46
N MET A 22 13.91 60.60 9.93
CA MET A 22 14.49 59.41 10.57
C MET A 22 15.98 59.65 10.80
N LEU A 23 16.49 59.23 11.96
CA LEU A 23 17.93 59.31 12.24
C LEU A 23 18.71 58.63 11.11
N PRO A 24 19.85 59.19 10.68
CA PRO A 24 20.71 58.52 9.73
C PRO A 24 21.08 57.13 10.27
N ASN A 25 21.24 56.16 9.37
CA ASN A 25 21.61 54.77 9.67
C ASN A 25 20.53 53.95 10.41
N HIS A 26 19.26 54.37 10.36
CA HIS A 26 18.13 53.57 10.84
C HIS A 26 18.07 52.18 10.18
N GLN A 27 18.26 52.12 8.86
CA GLN A 27 18.24 50.87 8.10
C GLN A 27 19.36 49.92 8.51
N GLU A 28 20.58 50.41 8.68
CA GLU A 28 21.73 49.60 9.10
C GLU A 28 21.51 49.03 10.51
N ARG A 29 21.00 49.85 11.44
CA ARG A 29 20.67 49.40 12.80
C ARG A 29 19.54 48.37 12.81
N PHE A 30 18.58 48.50 11.89
CA PHE A 30 17.52 47.52 11.73
C PHE A 30 18.07 46.20 11.19
N LEU A 31 18.88 46.24 10.13
CA LEU A 31 19.51 45.03 9.56
C LEU A 31 20.42 44.32 10.57
N ALA A 32 21.22 45.07 11.35
CA ALA A 32 22.06 44.50 12.39
C ALA A 32 21.26 43.82 13.52
N ARG A 33 20.09 44.36 13.86
CA ARG A 33 19.16 43.71 14.81
C ARG A 33 18.48 42.49 14.17
N LEU A 34 18.12 42.57 12.89
CA LEU A 34 17.47 41.49 12.17
C LEU A 34 18.38 40.26 12.04
N GLU A 35 19.63 40.47 11.65
CA GLU A 35 20.63 39.40 11.51
C GLU A 35 20.98 38.76 12.86
N LYS A 36 20.99 39.56 13.94
CA LYS A 36 21.19 39.05 15.30
C LYS A 36 20.04 38.15 15.78
N GLU A 37 18.80 38.50 15.44
CA GLU A 37 17.60 37.76 15.87
C GLU A 37 17.24 36.61 14.90
N LEU A 38 17.80 36.59 13.69
CA LEU A 38 17.59 35.56 12.66
C LEU A 38 18.95 35.10 12.08
N PRO A 39 19.75 34.33 12.83
CA PRO A 39 21.02 33.82 12.32
C PRO A 39 20.78 32.94 11.08
N PRO A 40 21.59 33.05 10.02
CA PRO A 40 21.46 32.20 8.84
C PRO A 40 21.63 30.73 9.23
N GLN A 41 20.64 29.92 8.89
CA GLN A 41 20.69 28.46 9.04
C GLN A 41 21.91 27.93 8.28
N LYS A 42 22.83 27.28 9.00
CA LYS A 42 24.00 26.63 8.40
C LYS A 42 23.50 25.55 7.43
N LYS A 43 23.97 25.60 6.17
CA LYS A 43 23.70 24.53 5.21
C LYS A 43 24.45 23.27 5.68
N GLU A 44 23.76 22.41 6.39
CA GLU A 44 24.21 21.04 6.65
C GLU A 44 24.42 20.34 5.30
N SER A 45 25.59 19.73 5.09
CA SER A 45 25.88 19.06 3.83
C SER A 45 25.13 17.73 3.77
N ASN A 46 24.30 17.57 2.75
CA ASN A 46 23.44 16.40 2.55
C ASN A 46 24.20 15.14 2.08
N HIS A 47 25.47 15.00 2.46
CA HIS A 47 26.31 13.86 2.05
C HIS A 47 25.73 12.52 2.52
N PHE A 48 25.07 12.52 3.67
CA PHE A 48 24.38 11.35 4.22
C PHE A 48 23.21 10.88 3.36
N TYR A 49 22.45 11.80 2.74
CA TYR A 49 21.34 11.44 1.85
C TYR A 49 21.84 10.83 0.55
N TRP A 50 22.95 11.34 0.01
CA TRP A 50 23.57 10.79 -1.20
C TRP A 50 24.11 9.36 -0.95
N MET A 51 24.68 9.12 0.23
CA MET A 51 25.15 7.79 0.62
C MET A 51 23.99 6.79 0.80
N LYS A 52 22.83 7.21 1.32
CA LYS A 52 21.63 6.35 1.41
C LYS A 52 21.09 5.94 0.03
N ILE A 53 21.13 6.84 -0.95
CA ILE A 53 20.70 6.55 -2.33
C ILE A 53 21.64 5.52 -2.98
N ALA A 54 22.95 5.70 -2.82
CA ALA A 54 23.94 4.75 -3.34
C ALA A 54 23.78 3.35 -2.72
N ALA A 55 23.50 3.25 -1.41
CA ALA A 55 23.28 1.97 -0.74
C ALA A 55 22.05 1.22 -1.30
N ILE A 56 20.95 1.92 -1.59
CA ILE A 56 19.75 1.31 -2.18
C ILE A 56 20.05 0.76 -3.58
N LEU A 57 20.77 1.50 -4.41
CA LEU A 57 21.14 1.05 -5.76
C LEU A 57 22.00 -0.22 -5.75
N ILE A 58 22.91 -0.34 -4.77
CA ILE A 58 23.75 -1.53 -4.61
C ILE A 58 22.89 -2.73 -4.20
N VAL A 59 21.97 -2.58 -3.25
CA VAL A 59 21.08 -3.67 -2.81
C VAL A 59 20.22 -4.17 -3.97
N VAL A 60 19.63 -3.26 -4.75
CA VAL A 60 18.81 -3.59 -5.92
C VAL A 60 19.64 -4.30 -7.01
N ALA A 61 20.87 -3.86 -7.25
CA ALA A 61 21.76 -4.50 -8.21
C ALA A 61 22.15 -5.93 -7.78
N VAL A 62 22.47 -6.13 -6.50
CA VAL A 62 22.82 -7.46 -5.97
C VAL A 62 21.59 -8.39 -6.01
N SER A 63 20.40 -7.91 -5.64
CA SER A 63 19.18 -8.71 -5.76
C SER A 63 18.85 -9.07 -7.21
N ALA A 64 19.04 -8.15 -8.16
CA ALA A 64 18.82 -8.42 -9.58
C ALA A 64 19.77 -9.48 -10.13
N VAL A 65 21.05 -9.46 -9.73
CA VAL A 65 22.03 -10.48 -10.10
C VAL A 65 21.68 -11.84 -9.48
N PHE A 66 21.23 -11.86 -8.22
CA PHE A 66 20.82 -13.10 -7.54
C PHE A 66 19.59 -13.72 -8.20
N ILE A 67 18.57 -12.91 -8.50
CA ILE A 67 17.36 -13.34 -9.24
C ILE A 67 17.75 -13.86 -10.62
N LYS A 68 18.62 -13.15 -11.36
CA LYS A 68 19.11 -13.63 -12.66
C LYS A 68 19.79 -15.00 -12.54
N ASN A 69 20.63 -15.20 -11.52
CA ASN A 69 21.34 -16.47 -11.33
C ASN A 69 20.42 -17.63 -10.89
N GLN A 70 19.33 -17.36 -10.17
CA GLN A 70 18.35 -18.38 -9.80
C GLN A 70 17.39 -18.72 -10.95
N PHE A 71 17.04 -17.72 -11.76
CA PHE A 71 16.03 -17.84 -12.81
C PHE A 71 16.60 -18.29 -14.16
N PHE A 72 17.83 -17.90 -14.54
CA PHE A 72 18.45 -18.25 -15.83
C PHE A 72 19.21 -19.59 -15.86
N ASN A 73 19.56 -20.17 -14.71
CA ASN A 73 20.22 -21.49 -14.67
C ASN A 73 19.23 -22.66 -14.81
N SER A 74 17.94 -22.37 -14.95
CA SER A 74 16.86 -23.35 -15.11
C SER A 74 16.21 -23.19 -16.49
N THR A 75 16.97 -23.31 -17.59
CA THR A 75 16.35 -23.46 -18.91
C THR A 75 17.26 -24.26 -19.84
N SER A 76 16.91 -25.53 -20.05
CA SER A 76 17.24 -26.25 -21.27
C SER A 76 16.03 -27.07 -21.70
N SER A 77 15.66 -26.82 -22.95
CA SER A 77 14.71 -27.49 -23.84
C SER A 77 13.20 -27.35 -23.64
N GLU A 78 12.64 -26.62 -24.62
CA GLU A 78 11.54 -26.98 -25.51
C GLU A 78 10.12 -26.52 -25.16
N ILE A 79 9.68 -25.55 -25.97
CA ILE A 79 8.29 -25.07 -26.09
C ILE A 79 7.50 -26.12 -26.87
N PRO A 80 6.25 -26.41 -26.48
CA PRO A 80 5.18 -26.25 -27.46
C PRO A 80 3.97 -25.51 -26.91
N MET A 81 3.50 -24.60 -27.76
CA MET A 81 2.13 -24.19 -28.04
C MET A 81 1.13 -23.92 -26.89
N MET A 82 0.56 -22.73 -27.01
CA MET A 82 -0.68 -22.22 -26.43
C MET A 82 -1.73 -23.31 -26.14
N VAL A 83 -2.07 -23.44 -24.87
CA VAL A 83 -3.37 -23.92 -24.40
C VAL A 83 -3.86 -22.91 -23.37
N ASN A 84 -5.08 -22.41 -23.58
CA ASN A 84 -5.84 -21.73 -22.54
C ASN A 84 -6.03 -22.72 -21.39
N GLU A 85 -5.23 -22.57 -20.34
CA GLU A 85 -5.39 -23.32 -19.12
C GLU A 85 -5.77 -22.32 -18.03
N HIS A 86 -7.07 -22.24 -17.77
CA HIS A 86 -7.56 -21.53 -16.59
C HIS A 86 -7.07 -22.35 -15.39
N ASN A 87 -5.99 -21.86 -14.77
CA ASN A 87 -5.28 -22.48 -13.67
C ASN A 87 -6.23 -23.19 -12.70
N THR A 88 -6.16 -24.53 -12.69
CA THR A 88 -6.59 -25.29 -11.53
C THR A 88 -5.54 -25.06 -10.45
N LEU A 89 -5.75 -24.04 -9.60
CA LEU A 89 -5.12 -23.95 -8.29
C LEU A 89 -5.59 -25.17 -7.48
N SER A 90 -4.91 -26.30 -7.67
CA SER A 90 -5.17 -27.52 -6.94
C SER A 90 -3.84 -28.17 -6.58
N THR A 91 -3.00 -27.39 -5.90
CA THR A 91 -1.91 -27.95 -5.13
C THR A 91 -2.50 -28.25 -3.76
N THR A 92 -2.69 -29.53 -3.42
CA THR A 92 -3.15 -29.91 -2.08
C THR A 92 -1.93 -30.02 -1.16
N PRO A 93 -1.58 -28.99 -0.35
CA PRO A 93 -0.66 -29.19 0.76
C PRO A 93 -1.38 -30.05 1.81
N VAL A 94 -0.60 -30.73 2.64
CA VAL A 94 -1.12 -31.44 3.82
C VAL A 94 -1.95 -30.50 4.68
N LEU A 95 -2.98 -31.10 5.25
CA LEU A 95 -4.25 -30.51 5.56
C LEU A 95 -4.44 -30.40 7.08
N LEU A 96 -5.28 -29.48 7.51
CA LEU A 96 -5.84 -29.47 8.87
C LEU A 96 -6.45 -30.84 9.25
N SER A 97 -6.80 -31.64 8.24
CA SER A 97 -7.25 -33.01 8.41
C SER A 97 -6.31 -33.94 9.16
N ASP A 98 -5.01 -33.67 9.15
CA ASP A 98 -4.02 -34.52 9.81
C ASP A 98 -3.95 -34.24 11.33
N VAL A 99 -4.53 -33.11 11.78
CA VAL A 99 -4.62 -32.75 13.20
C VAL A 99 -5.85 -33.39 13.84
N SER A 100 -7.03 -33.20 13.27
CA SER A 100 -8.26 -33.82 13.77
C SER A 100 -9.38 -33.85 12.72
N PRO A 101 -10.37 -34.76 12.87
CA PRO A 101 -11.56 -34.78 12.01
C PRO A 101 -12.39 -33.48 12.07
N GLU A 102 -12.38 -32.76 13.19
CA GLU A 102 -13.12 -31.50 13.31
C GLU A 102 -12.42 -30.38 12.54
N PHE A 103 -11.09 -30.31 12.60
CA PHE A 103 -10.33 -29.33 11.81
C PHE A 103 -10.43 -29.59 10.31
N LYS A 104 -10.50 -30.86 9.89
CA LYS A 104 -10.83 -31.23 8.51
C LYS A 104 -12.12 -30.57 8.03
N LYS A 105 -13.20 -30.69 8.80
CA LYS A 105 -14.50 -30.13 8.41
C LYS A 105 -14.44 -28.62 8.24
N VAL A 106 -13.68 -27.94 9.10
CA VAL A 106 -13.48 -26.49 9.04
C VAL A 106 -12.74 -26.12 7.75
N GLU A 107 -11.63 -26.80 7.45
CA GLU A 107 -10.87 -26.60 6.22
C GLU A 107 -11.69 -26.88 4.97
N ASP A 108 -12.35 -28.04 4.91
CA ASP A 108 -13.23 -28.44 3.81
C ASP A 108 -14.33 -27.39 3.58
N PHE A 109 -14.93 -26.87 4.66
CA PHE A 109 -15.93 -25.81 4.60
C PHE A 109 -15.37 -24.53 3.96
N TYR A 110 -14.20 -24.07 4.40
CA TYR A 110 -13.59 -22.86 3.85
C TYR A 110 -13.19 -23.04 2.38
N LEU A 111 -12.49 -24.14 2.04
CA LEU A 111 -12.06 -24.42 0.68
C LEU A 111 -13.25 -24.57 -0.28
N ALA A 112 -14.31 -25.26 0.13
CA ALA A 112 -15.51 -25.39 -0.68
C ALA A 112 -16.16 -24.01 -0.94
N ASN A 113 -16.24 -23.15 0.07
CA ASN A 113 -16.78 -21.79 -0.10
C ASN A 113 -15.90 -20.92 -0.99
N ILE A 114 -14.57 -20.94 -0.81
CA ILE A 114 -13.62 -20.22 -1.67
C ILE A 114 -13.79 -20.64 -3.13
N ASN A 115 -13.77 -21.95 -3.40
CA ASN A 115 -13.94 -22.48 -4.75
C ASN A 115 -15.31 -22.12 -5.35
N THR A 116 -16.35 -22.15 -4.53
CA THR A 116 -17.71 -21.78 -4.94
C THR A 116 -17.81 -20.29 -5.28
N GLU A 117 -17.19 -19.40 -4.51
CA GLU A 117 -17.20 -17.96 -4.80
C GLU A 117 -16.34 -17.65 -6.03
N LEU A 118 -15.18 -18.29 -6.18
CA LEU A 118 -14.34 -18.18 -7.38
C LEU A 118 -15.08 -18.62 -8.65
N ALA A 119 -15.81 -19.73 -8.59
CA ALA A 119 -16.58 -20.24 -9.73
C ALA A 119 -17.74 -19.32 -10.17
N LYS A 120 -18.19 -18.41 -9.30
CA LYS A 120 -19.21 -17.40 -9.63
C LYS A 120 -18.62 -16.15 -10.30
N LEU A 121 -17.30 -15.99 -10.29
CA LEU A 121 -16.66 -14.81 -10.89
C LEU A 121 -16.83 -14.83 -12.41
N THR A 122 -17.32 -13.71 -12.94
CA THR A 122 -17.46 -13.49 -14.37
C THR A 122 -16.49 -12.40 -14.79
N ILE A 123 -15.53 -12.76 -15.65
CA ILE A 123 -14.52 -11.84 -16.17
C ILE A 123 -15.10 -11.10 -17.39
N THR A 124 -15.04 -9.78 -17.35
CA THR A 124 -15.38 -8.85 -18.44
C THR A 124 -14.21 -7.89 -18.64
N ASP A 125 -14.13 -7.22 -19.79
CA ASP A 125 -13.02 -6.29 -20.06
C ASP A 125 -12.94 -5.15 -19.03
N GLU A 126 -14.08 -4.71 -18.51
CA GLU A 126 -14.19 -3.63 -17.52
C GLU A 126 -13.71 -4.05 -16.12
N ASN A 127 -13.88 -5.32 -15.75
CA ASN A 127 -13.56 -5.80 -14.41
C ASN A 127 -12.28 -6.64 -14.33
N LYS A 128 -11.66 -6.96 -15.48
CA LYS A 128 -10.50 -7.84 -15.58
C LYS A 128 -9.34 -7.37 -14.71
N GLU A 129 -8.95 -6.10 -14.81
CA GLU A 129 -7.82 -5.55 -14.05
C GLU A 129 -8.05 -5.64 -12.54
N LEU A 130 -9.28 -5.35 -12.10
CA LEU A 130 -9.68 -5.49 -10.70
C LEU A 130 -9.59 -6.96 -10.25
N ILE A 131 -10.17 -7.89 -11.02
CA ILE A 131 -10.12 -9.32 -10.70
C ILE A 131 -8.67 -9.80 -10.63
N ASP A 132 -7.83 -9.47 -11.61
CA ASP A 132 -6.41 -9.85 -11.64
C ASP A 132 -5.67 -9.38 -10.38
N SER A 133 -5.91 -8.14 -9.93
CA SER A 133 -5.28 -7.61 -8.71
C SER A 133 -5.68 -8.35 -7.43
N PHE A 134 -6.92 -8.84 -7.36
CA PHE A 134 -7.40 -9.65 -6.24
C PHE A 134 -6.92 -11.10 -6.34
N MET A 135 -6.79 -11.64 -7.56
CA MET A 135 -6.23 -12.98 -7.78
C MET A 135 -4.77 -13.06 -7.34
N MET A 136 -3.95 -12.03 -7.62
CA MET A 136 -2.56 -11.97 -7.13
C MET A 136 -2.48 -12.02 -5.59
N GLN A 137 -3.37 -11.31 -4.90
CA GLN A 137 -3.42 -11.33 -3.44
C GLN A 137 -3.92 -12.69 -2.89
N LEU A 138 -4.87 -13.34 -3.58
CA LEU A 138 -5.30 -14.69 -3.23
C LEU A 138 -4.18 -15.72 -3.41
N GLU A 139 -3.36 -15.57 -4.46
CA GLU A 139 -2.20 -16.41 -4.70
C GLU A 139 -1.13 -16.23 -3.61
N GLU A 140 -0.87 -15.01 -3.16
CA GLU A 140 0.01 -14.75 -2.02
C GLU A 140 -0.49 -15.45 -0.74
N LEU A 141 -1.79 -15.33 -0.45
CA LEU A 141 -2.41 -16.06 0.66
C LEU A 141 -2.33 -17.58 0.47
N ASP A 142 -2.39 -18.07 -0.77
CA ASP A 142 -2.20 -19.49 -1.10
C ASP A 142 -0.81 -20.00 -0.75
N GLN A 143 0.21 -19.27 -1.20
CA GLN A 143 1.59 -19.61 -0.88
C GLN A 143 1.86 -19.57 0.63
N GLU A 144 1.29 -18.58 1.34
CA GLU A 144 1.41 -18.52 2.81
C GLU A 144 0.75 -19.71 3.51
N TYR A 145 -0.39 -20.19 3.03
CA TYR A 145 -1.01 -21.41 3.58
C TYR A 145 -0.17 -22.66 3.35
N ILE A 146 0.41 -22.80 2.16
CA ILE A 146 1.32 -23.90 1.84
C ILE A 146 2.55 -23.83 2.76
N ARG A 147 3.10 -22.62 2.96
CA ARG A 147 4.24 -22.37 3.87
C ARG A 147 3.89 -22.74 5.31
N LEU A 148 2.76 -22.28 5.82
CA LEU A 148 2.28 -22.57 7.18
C LEU A 148 2.03 -24.07 7.39
N ASN A 149 1.48 -24.78 6.40
CA ASN A 149 1.29 -26.22 6.49
C ASN A 149 2.62 -26.99 6.49
N LYS A 150 3.62 -26.50 5.76
CA LYS A 150 4.97 -27.08 5.81
C LYS A 150 5.58 -26.90 7.20
N GLU A 151 5.47 -25.69 7.77
CA GLU A 151 5.94 -25.38 9.12
C GLU A 151 5.23 -26.24 10.18
N LEU A 152 3.92 -26.47 10.03
CA LEU A 152 3.13 -27.33 10.91
C LEU A 152 3.62 -28.78 10.94
N LYS A 153 4.19 -29.30 9.84
CA LYS A 153 4.79 -30.64 9.80
C LYS A 153 6.15 -30.72 10.48
N GLU A 154 6.94 -29.66 10.33
CA GLU A 154 8.31 -29.59 10.83
C GLU A 154 8.35 -29.27 12.32
N THR A 155 7.33 -28.59 12.81
CA THR A 155 7.16 -28.20 14.21
C THR A 155 6.05 -29.02 14.88
N SER A 156 5.94 -28.95 16.21
CA SER A 156 4.81 -29.57 16.91
C SER A 156 3.54 -28.77 16.64
N VAL A 157 2.47 -29.47 16.25
CA VAL A 157 1.12 -28.88 16.13
C VAL A 157 0.72 -28.21 17.45
N ASN A 158 0.38 -26.93 17.39
CA ASN A 158 -0.14 -26.17 18.50
C ASN A 158 -1.33 -25.29 18.06
N GLU A 159 -2.05 -24.71 19.03
CA GLU A 159 -3.22 -23.88 18.76
C GLU A 159 -2.91 -22.65 17.90
N GLU A 160 -1.73 -22.05 18.08
CA GLU A 160 -1.29 -20.89 17.32
C GLU A 160 -1.12 -21.22 15.83
N SER A 161 -0.44 -22.31 15.49
CA SER A 161 -0.25 -22.75 14.11
C SER A 161 -1.57 -23.09 13.42
N ILE A 162 -2.51 -23.70 14.15
CA ILE A 162 -3.86 -23.97 13.64
C ILE A 162 -4.62 -22.67 13.38
N ASN A 163 -4.56 -21.72 14.32
CA ASN A 163 -5.20 -20.42 14.17
C ASN A 163 -4.63 -19.63 12.99
N LEU A 164 -3.32 -19.68 12.74
CA LEU A 164 -2.71 -19.04 11.57
C LEU A 164 -3.25 -19.60 10.25
N LEU A 165 -3.41 -20.92 10.14
CA LEU A 165 -3.98 -21.57 8.97
C LEU A 165 -5.45 -21.20 8.76
N ILE A 166 -6.26 -21.23 9.82
CA ILE A 166 -7.67 -20.83 9.76
C ILE A 166 -7.79 -19.34 9.39
N ASN A 167 -6.96 -18.47 9.98
CA ASN A 167 -6.95 -17.04 9.68
C ASN A 167 -6.60 -16.78 8.21
N ASN A 168 -5.65 -17.53 7.63
CA ASN A 168 -5.35 -17.43 6.20
C ASN A 168 -6.59 -17.74 5.34
N LEU A 169 -7.31 -18.84 5.64
CA LEU A 169 -8.53 -19.21 4.93
C LEU A 169 -9.63 -18.14 5.07
N GLN A 170 -9.77 -17.56 6.26
CA GLN A 170 -10.70 -16.45 6.50
C GLN A 170 -10.33 -15.20 5.69
N LEU A 171 -9.04 -14.83 5.66
CA LEU A 171 -8.56 -13.69 4.86
C LEU A 171 -8.87 -13.85 3.37
N ARG A 172 -8.77 -15.06 2.83
CA ARG A 172 -9.15 -15.32 1.43
C ARG A 172 -10.63 -15.09 1.17
N LEU A 173 -11.51 -15.55 2.07
CA LEU A 173 -12.95 -15.28 1.97
C LEU A 173 -13.27 -13.79 2.10
N ASP A 174 -12.61 -13.08 3.01
CA ASP A 174 -12.79 -11.64 3.17
C ASP A 174 -12.38 -10.89 1.90
N LEU A 175 -11.29 -11.32 1.27
CA LEU A 175 -10.81 -10.76 0.02
C LEU A 175 -11.80 -11.00 -1.12
N LEU A 176 -12.38 -12.21 -1.22
CA LEU A 176 -13.44 -12.53 -2.18
C LEU A 176 -14.72 -11.72 -1.93
N SER A 177 -15.10 -11.51 -0.67
CA SER A 177 -16.25 -10.68 -0.28
C SER A 177 -16.05 -9.21 -0.69
N LYS A 178 -14.84 -8.68 -0.50
CA LYS A 178 -14.46 -7.34 -0.97
C LYS A 178 -14.51 -7.25 -2.50
N LEU A 179 -13.98 -8.24 -3.21
CA LEU A 179 -14.05 -8.31 -4.68
C LEU A 179 -15.50 -8.27 -5.15
N LYS A 180 -16.36 -9.13 -4.61
CA LYS A 180 -17.79 -9.17 -4.92
C LYS A 180 -18.48 -7.81 -4.71
N SER A 181 -18.16 -7.13 -3.62
CA SER A 181 -18.70 -5.80 -3.33
C SER A 181 -18.28 -4.78 -4.38
N LYS A 182 -17.01 -4.80 -4.80
CA LYS A 182 -16.48 -3.92 -5.85
C LYS A 182 -17.07 -4.21 -7.22
N LEU A 183 -17.25 -5.48 -7.57
CA LEU A 183 -17.93 -5.88 -8.81
C LEU A 183 -19.39 -5.40 -8.85
N TYR A 184 -20.08 -5.44 -7.71
CA TYR A 184 -21.44 -4.91 -7.59
C TYR A 184 -21.49 -3.38 -7.75
N GLU A 185 -20.52 -2.66 -7.18
CA GLU A 185 -20.38 -1.21 -7.38
C GLU A 185 -20.22 -0.85 -8.86
N ILE A 186 -19.31 -1.52 -9.59
CA ILE A 186 -19.07 -1.30 -11.02
C ILE A 186 -20.37 -1.52 -11.83
N LYS A 187 -20.99 -2.70 -11.65
CA LYS A 187 -22.24 -3.04 -12.35
C LYS A 187 -23.36 -2.03 -12.12
N ASN A 188 -23.46 -1.43 -10.93
CA ASN A 188 -24.50 -0.44 -10.65
C ASN A 188 -24.19 0.94 -11.23
N ILE A 189 -22.92 1.32 -11.30
CA ILE A 189 -22.51 2.56 -11.97
C ILE A 189 -22.96 2.49 -13.43
N ASP A 190 -22.71 1.38 -14.13
CA ASP A 190 -23.09 1.20 -15.53
C ASP A 190 -24.62 1.28 -15.74
N ASN A 191 -25.40 0.70 -14.85
CA ASN A 191 -26.87 0.77 -14.93
C ASN A 191 -27.42 2.18 -14.66
N SER A 192 -26.75 2.97 -13.82
CA SER A 192 -27.18 4.34 -13.47
C SER A 192 -26.84 5.38 -14.55
N THR A 193 -25.72 5.22 -15.25
CA THR A 193 -25.28 6.14 -16.31
C THR A 193 -26.13 5.99 -17.58
N LEU A 194 -26.65 4.79 -17.85
CA LEU A 194 -27.59 4.52 -18.96
C LEU A 194 -29.00 5.08 -18.72
N GLY A 195 -29.37 5.41 -17.47
CA GLY A 195 -30.70 5.92 -17.12
C GLY A 195 -30.84 7.46 -17.14
N THR A 196 -29.75 8.20 -17.33
CA THR A 196 -29.74 9.69 -17.21
C THR A 196 -29.66 10.40 -18.58
N THR A 197 -29.72 9.65 -19.68
CA THR A 197 -29.75 10.21 -21.05
C THR A 197 -31.10 9.97 -21.71
N ILE A 198 -32.15 10.65 -21.24
CA ILE A 198 -33.42 10.83 -22.00
C ILE A 198 -33.94 12.24 -21.76
#